data_AF-A0A1H6TXD0-F1
#
_entry.id   AF-A0A1H6TXD0-F1
#
_cell.length_a   1.000
_cell.length_b   1.000
_cell.length_c   1.000
_cell.angle_alpha   90.00
_cell.angle_beta   90.00
_cell.angle_gamma   90.00
#
_symmetry.space_group_name_H-M   'P 1'
#
loop_
_entity.id
_entity.type
_entity.pdbx_description
1 polymer ?
#
loop_
_entity_poly.entity_id
_entity_poly.type
_entity_poly.pdbx_seq_one_letter_code
_entity_poly.pdbx_strand_id
1 'polypeptide(L)'
;MVCKLPAVFLLVPGIFLACTSLKPVQQLSEEARKGLGHFHKLGYNYAETCTMDCTFQKVRTFTVDRRLNCECASYQKADSVVWGLFRAMEQYWMGLSELASPRLTSYDLSAPVQSLHASEFVSLSEGEVSAIQKMAEFAVNTSTGRFRSRRILHYMKDADPHLRLLTEKLGFVLEQNLLGLLEIQQEEWYTHYKTQTINSGLNAMEKEWATEKHYQLVEDAEKIRLKVVSLVAMLDLIAEKHHSLAVTAEKIGSENFRNTTAALSDELKDLYVVFEQVNE
;
A
#
# COMPACT_ATOMS: atom_id res chain seq x y z
N MET A 1 11.51 1.52 -30.42
CA MET A 1 11.15 2.68 -31.25
C MET A 1 12.35 2.99 -32.13
N VAL A 2 12.25 2.75 -33.43
CA VAL A 2 13.34 2.96 -34.38
C VAL A 2 13.32 4.44 -34.76
N CYS A 3 14.29 5.23 -34.28
CA CYS A 3 14.54 6.57 -34.81
C CYS A 3 15.07 6.42 -36.25
N LYS A 4 14.17 6.36 -37.24
CA LYS A 4 14.55 6.51 -38.64
C LYS A 4 14.65 8.00 -38.95
N LEU A 5 15.88 8.51 -39.01
CA LEU A 5 16.17 9.82 -39.58
C LEU A 5 16.28 9.72 -41.10
N PRO A 6 15.61 10.58 -41.88
CA PRO A 6 15.89 10.74 -43.30
C PRO A 6 17.26 11.42 -43.46
N ALA A 7 18.10 10.84 -44.32
CA ALA A 7 19.43 11.33 -44.64
C ALA A 7 19.34 12.66 -45.42
N VAL A 8 19.56 13.78 -44.73
CA VAL A 8 19.90 15.07 -45.35
C VAL A 8 21.19 15.55 -44.70
N PHE A 9 22.27 15.52 -45.48
CA PHE A 9 23.60 15.98 -45.12
C PHE A 9 23.59 17.52 -45.01
N LEU A 10 23.56 18.04 -43.78
CA LEU A 10 23.90 19.42 -43.46
C LEU A 10 24.81 19.39 -42.24
N LEU A 11 26.07 19.79 -42.45
CA LEU A 11 27.09 19.97 -41.42
C LEU A 11 26.63 21.01 -40.39
N VAL A 12 25.97 20.55 -39.33
CA VAL A 12 25.67 21.32 -38.11
C VAL A 12 26.39 20.60 -36.96
N PRO A 13 27.18 21.29 -36.11
CA PRO A 13 27.88 20.66 -35.00
C PRO A 13 26.88 19.93 -34.10
N GLY A 14 27.15 18.64 -33.87
CA GLY A 14 26.24 17.69 -33.26
C GLY A 14 25.73 18.13 -31.89
N ILE A 15 24.50 18.61 -31.86
CA ILE A 15 23.68 18.58 -30.64
C ILE A 15 23.30 17.11 -30.46
N PHE A 16 24.07 16.41 -29.62
CA PHE A 16 23.77 15.07 -29.15
C PHE A 16 22.36 15.06 -28.55
N LEU A 17 21.38 14.64 -29.37
CA LEU A 17 20.04 14.29 -28.92
C LEU A 17 20.13 12.96 -28.18
N ALA A 18 20.69 12.99 -26.97
CA ALA A 18 20.66 11.86 -26.06
C ALA A 18 19.20 11.63 -25.66
N CYS A 19 18.53 10.69 -26.33
CA CYS A 19 17.29 10.11 -25.86
C CYS A 19 17.60 9.33 -24.57
N THR A 20 17.45 9.96 -23.42
CA THR A 20 17.56 9.28 -22.14
C THR A 20 16.38 8.32 -21.99
N SER A 21 16.68 7.04 -21.79
CA SER A 21 15.66 6.00 -21.56
C SER A 21 15.04 6.21 -20.17
N LEU A 22 13.72 6.37 -20.13
CA LEU A 22 12.93 6.50 -18.88
C LEU A 22 12.49 5.14 -18.33
N LYS A 23 12.96 4.04 -18.93
CA LYS A 23 12.58 2.68 -18.55
C LYS A 23 12.75 2.39 -17.05
N PRO A 24 13.80 2.86 -16.35
CA PRO A 24 13.92 2.58 -14.92
C PRO A 24 12.85 3.27 -14.08
N VAL A 25 12.42 4.48 -14.44
CA VAL A 25 11.30 5.16 -13.73
C VAL A 25 10.01 4.37 -13.93
N GLN A 26 9.79 3.88 -15.15
CA GLN A 26 8.66 2.99 -15.42
C GLN A 26 8.73 1.72 -14.58
N GLN A 27 9.89 1.05 -14.54
CA GLN A 27 10.08 -0.17 -13.74
C GLN A 27 9.87 0.08 -12.25
N LEU A 28 10.45 1.14 -11.69
CA LEU A 28 10.22 1.53 -10.30
C LEU A 28 8.72 1.74 -10.01
N SER A 29 8.02 2.43 -10.91
CA SER A 29 6.60 2.71 -10.75
C SER A 29 5.75 1.44 -10.83
N GLU A 30 6.09 0.53 -11.74
CA GLU A 30 5.44 -0.78 -11.88
C GLU A 30 5.68 -1.65 -10.64
N GLU A 31 6.92 -1.69 -10.13
CA GLU A 31 7.22 -2.41 -8.90
C GLU A 31 6.47 -1.78 -7.72
N ALA A 32 6.62 -0.48 -7.45
CA ALA A 32 5.89 0.20 -6.37
C ALA A 32 4.38 -0.08 -6.39
N ARG A 33 3.77 -0.11 -7.58
CA ARG A 33 2.35 -0.48 -7.76
C ARG A 33 2.06 -1.95 -7.41
N LYS A 34 2.93 -2.90 -7.79
CA LYS A 34 2.81 -4.30 -7.35
C LYS A 34 2.93 -4.41 -5.83
N GLY A 35 3.88 -3.68 -5.25
CA GLY A 35 4.08 -3.59 -3.81
C GLY A 35 2.83 -3.13 -3.08
N LEU A 36 2.25 -2.04 -3.55
CA LEU A 36 0.95 -1.57 -3.09
C LEU A 36 -0.13 -2.65 -3.28
N GLY A 37 -0.18 -3.34 -4.43
CA GLY A 37 -1.15 -4.42 -4.68
C GLY A 37 -1.22 -5.53 -3.63
N HIS A 38 -0.17 -5.73 -2.81
CA HIS A 38 -0.20 -6.64 -1.67
C HIS A 38 -1.20 -6.25 -0.58
N PHE A 39 -1.63 -4.99 -0.52
CA PHE A 39 -2.73 -4.57 0.35
C PHE A 39 -3.99 -5.41 0.12
N HIS A 40 -4.30 -5.77 -1.12
CA HIS A 40 -5.46 -6.64 -1.44
C HIS A 40 -5.29 -8.08 -0.95
N LYS A 41 -4.05 -8.51 -0.70
CA LYS A 41 -3.70 -9.86 -0.26
C LYS A 41 -3.62 -10.01 1.25
N LEU A 42 -3.78 -8.92 2.03
CA LEU A 42 -3.74 -8.99 3.49
C LEU A 42 -4.78 -9.97 4.04
N GLY A 43 -5.95 -10.05 3.41
CA GLY A 43 -7.05 -10.92 3.86
C GLY A 43 -7.62 -10.54 5.23
N TYR A 44 -7.18 -9.40 5.78
CA TYR A 44 -7.56 -8.88 7.08
C TYR A 44 -7.71 -7.35 6.98
N ASN A 45 -8.83 -6.84 7.47
CA ASN A 45 -9.21 -5.43 7.42
C ASN A 45 -10.17 -5.12 8.60
N TYR A 46 -10.65 -3.89 8.71
CA TYR A 46 -11.51 -3.50 9.83
C TYR A 46 -12.83 -4.27 9.85
N ALA A 47 -13.51 -4.42 8.71
CA ALA A 47 -14.76 -5.18 8.64
C ALA A 47 -14.57 -6.66 9.03
N GLU A 48 -13.42 -7.25 8.68
CA GLU A 48 -13.05 -8.61 9.06
C GLU A 48 -12.82 -8.71 10.57
N THR A 49 -12.09 -7.76 11.18
CA THR A 49 -11.95 -7.66 12.64
C THR A 49 -13.31 -7.66 13.33
N CYS A 50 -14.25 -6.84 12.86
CA CYS A 50 -15.60 -6.77 13.43
C CYS A 50 -16.36 -8.10 13.29
N THR A 51 -16.25 -8.75 12.15
CA THR A 51 -16.90 -10.04 11.89
C THR A 51 -16.32 -11.14 12.78
N MET A 52 -14.99 -11.14 12.97
CA MET A 52 -14.28 -12.08 13.85
C MET A 52 -14.70 -11.91 15.31
N ASP A 53 -14.73 -10.67 15.83
CA ASP A 53 -15.18 -10.40 17.21
C ASP A 53 -16.65 -10.81 17.39
N CYS A 54 -17.53 -10.38 16.49
CA CYS A 54 -18.95 -10.75 16.51
C CYS A 54 -19.14 -12.28 16.52
N THR A 55 -18.40 -13.02 15.69
CA THR A 55 -18.41 -14.49 15.67
C THR A 55 -17.91 -15.06 17.01
N PHE A 56 -16.81 -14.51 17.53
CA PHE A 56 -16.24 -14.95 18.79
C PHE A 56 -17.18 -14.73 19.98
N GLN A 57 -17.91 -13.61 20.03
CA GLN A 57 -18.94 -13.38 21.06
C GLN A 57 -20.06 -14.43 20.99
N LYS A 58 -20.46 -14.86 19.79
CA LYS A 58 -21.47 -15.93 19.62
C LYS A 58 -20.95 -17.28 20.11
N VAL A 59 -19.69 -17.61 19.80
CA VAL A 59 -19.01 -18.79 20.34
C VAL A 59 -18.97 -18.74 21.87
N ARG A 60 -18.54 -17.61 22.45
CA ARG A 60 -18.44 -17.42 23.91
C ARG A 60 -19.78 -17.59 24.62
N THR A 61 -20.87 -17.21 23.97
CA THR A 61 -22.24 -17.26 24.52
C THR A 61 -23.01 -18.51 24.07
N PHE A 62 -22.37 -19.44 23.37
CA PHE A 62 -22.99 -20.65 22.81
C PHE A 62 -24.26 -20.38 21.99
N THR A 63 -24.29 -19.23 21.31
CA THR A 63 -25.45 -18.80 20.52
C THR A 63 -25.24 -19.13 19.05
N VAL A 64 -26.26 -19.71 18.41
CA VAL A 64 -26.25 -20.03 16.97
C VAL A 64 -27.34 -19.24 16.29
N ASP A 65 -26.93 -18.29 15.45
CA ASP A 65 -27.85 -17.53 14.60
C ASP A 65 -27.95 -18.15 13.21
N ARG A 66 -29.15 -18.16 12.63
CA ARG A 66 -29.34 -18.62 11.23
C ARG A 66 -28.60 -17.74 10.22
N ARG A 67 -28.40 -16.47 10.57
CA ARG A 67 -27.61 -15.49 9.83
C ARG A 67 -26.88 -14.64 10.86
N LEU A 68 -25.56 -14.61 10.76
CA LEU A 68 -24.75 -13.77 11.63
C LEU A 68 -25.00 -12.30 11.27
N ASN A 69 -25.58 -11.53 12.20
CA ASN A 69 -25.80 -10.10 12.03
C ASN A 69 -24.80 -9.34 12.90
N CYS A 70 -23.85 -8.66 12.26
CA CYS A 70 -22.81 -7.87 12.93
C CYS A 70 -22.95 -6.40 12.53
N GLU A 71 -23.01 -5.50 13.50
CA GLU A 71 -23.15 -4.06 13.28
C GLU A 71 -21.80 -3.42 12.91
N CYS A 72 -21.25 -3.76 11.74
CA CYS A 72 -19.89 -3.39 11.32
C CYS A 72 -19.80 -2.08 10.52
N ALA A 73 -20.81 -1.22 10.57
CA ALA A 73 -20.88 -0.03 9.71
C ALA A 73 -19.70 0.95 9.92
N SER A 74 -19.26 1.14 11.18
CA SER A 74 -18.10 1.99 11.50
C SER A 74 -16.79 1.43 10.98
N TYR A 75 -16.61 0.10 11.06
CA TYR A 75 -15.44 -0.61 10.55
C TYR A 75 -15.38 -0.56 9.01
N GLN A 76 -16.51 -0.78 8.33
CA GLN A 76 -16.60 -0.63 6.87
C GLN A 76 -16.26 0.80 6.41
N LYS A 77 -16.63 1.81 7.20
CA LYS A 77 -16.23 3.19 6.93
C LYS A 77 -14.71 3.36 7.05
N ALA A 78 -14.08 2.75 8.05
CA ALA A 78 -12.62 2.77 8.19
C ALA A 78 -11.94 2.11 6.98
N ASP A 79 -12.43 0.95 6.53
CA ASP A 79 -11.94 0.30 5.30
C ASP A 79 -12.04 1.21 4.08
N SER A 80 -13.13 1.98 3.95
CA SER A 80 -13.27 2.93 2.83
C SER A 80 -12.21 4.03 2.87
N VAL A 81 -11.81 4.48 4.06
CA VAL A 81 -10.77 5.50 4.24
C VAL A 81 -9.39 4.93 3.91
N VAL A 82 -9.08 3.74 4.42
CA VAL A 82 -7.82 3.03 4.11
C VAL A 82 -7.71 2.78 2.60
N TRP A 83 -8.81 2.35 1.97
CA TRP A 83 -8.88 2.17 0.53
C TRP A 83 -8.62 3.46 -0.25
N GLY A 84 -9.14 4.60 0.23
CA GLY A 84 -8.88 5.89 -0.40
C GLY A 84 -7.41 6.29 -0.36
N LEU A 85 -6.74 6.12 0.79
CA LEU A 85 -5.29 6.35 0.92
C LEU A 85 -4.51 5.49 -0.08
N PHE A 86 -4.83 4.20 -0.08
CA PHE A 86 -4.24 3.23 -0.99
C PHE A 86 -4.39 3.62 -2.46
N ARG A 87 -5.62 3.91 -2.88
CA ARG A 87 -5.95 4.24 -4.27
C ARG A 87 -5.26 5.50 -4.75
N ALA A 88 -5.11 6.51 -3.89
CA ALA A 88 -4.42 7.74 -4.24
C ALA A 88 -2.94 7.49 -4.58
N MET A 89 -2.28 6.64 -3.78
CA MET A 89 -0.89 6.24 -4.04
C MET A 89 -0.79 5.36 -5.29
N GLU A 90 -1.69 4.39 -5.46
CA GLU A 90 -1.74 3.53 -6.66
C GLU A 90 -1.86 4.38 -7.94
N GLN A 91 -2.77 5.35 -7.95
CA GLN A 91 -3.00 6.24 -9.08
C GLN A 91 -1.78 7.10 -9.40
N TYR A 92 -1.09 7.60 -8.38
CA TYR A 92 0.16 8.34 -8.56
C TYR A 92 1.22 7.50 -9.28
N TRP A 93 1.49 6.28 -8.80
CA TRP A 93 2.48 5.39 -9.40
C TRP A 93 2.08 4.95 -10.80
N MET A 94 0.79 4.72 -11.03
CA MET A 94 0.27 4.48 -12.38
C MET A 94 0.53 5.68 -13.31
N GLY A 95 0.24 6.90 -12.86
CA GLY A 95 0.53 8.13 -13.62
C GLY A 95 2.02 8.29 -13.92
N LEU A 96 2.90 8.01 -12.96
CA LEU A 96 4.35 8.07 -13.14
C LEU A 96 4.85 7.02 -14.14
N SER A 97 4.32 5.80 -14.09
CA SER A 97 4.62 4.74 -15.06
C SER A 97 4.24 5.17 -16.48
N GLU A 98 3.05 5.74 -16.66
CA GLU A 98 2.58 6.20 -17.97
C GLU A 98 3.39 7.41 -18.48
N LEU A 99 3.78 8.34 -17.60
CA LEU A 99 4.68 9.44 -17.97
C LEU A 99 6.04 8.94 -18.48
N ALA A 100 6.54 7.85 -17.90
CA ALA A 100 7.77 7.19 -18.30
C ALA A 100 7.61 6.29 -19.53
N SER A 101 6.38 5.88 -19.85
CA SER A 101 6.05 5.00 -20.98
C SER A 101 6.26 5.69 -22.34
N PRO A 102 6.75 4.94 -23.36
CA PRO A 102 6.82 5.44 -24.72
C PRO A 102 5.44 5.56 -25.39
N ARG A 103 4.36 4.99 -24.82
CA ARG A 103 3.02 4.97 -25.40
C ARG A 103 2.22 6.22 -25.01
N LEU A 104 1.32 6.67 -25.90
CA LEU A 104 0.30 7.67 -25.61
C LEU A 104 -0.93 6.93 -25.10
N THR A 105 -1.25 7.11 -23.83
CA THR A 105 -2.42 6.53 -23.17
C THR A 105 -3.20 7.69 -22.55
N SER A 106 -4.45 7.88 -22.97
CA SER A 106 -5.40 8.74 -22.26
C SER A 106 -6.07 7.89 -21.19
N TYR A 107 -5.89 8.24 -19.93
CA TYR A 107 -6.56 7.56 -18.82
C TYR A 107 -7.56 8.50 -18.16
N ASP A 108 -8.74 7.97 -17.88
CA ASP A 108 -9.73 8.65 -17.05
C ASP A 108 -9.46 8.27 -15.59
N LEU A 109 -8.99 9.25 -14.83
CA LEU A 109 -8.63 9.11 -13.42
C LEU A 109 -9.64 9.82 -12.52
N SER A 110 -10.85 10.08 -13.03
CA SER A 110 -11.97 10.66 -12.29
C SER A 110 -12.57 9.69 -11.24
N ALA A 111 -11.74 8.96 -10.50
CA ALA A 111 -12.22 8.30 -9.30
C ALA A 111 -12.55 9.39 -8.26
N PRO A 112 -13.80 9.51 -7.79
CA PRO A 112 -14.15 10.55 -6.85
C PRO A 112 -13.44 10.28 -5.51
N VAL A 113 -12.57 11.21 -5.11
CA VAL A 113 -12.05 11.32 -3.72
C VAL A 113 -13.15 11.83 -2.76
N GLN A 114 -14.37 12.06 -3.28
CA GLN A 114 -15.44 12.82 -2.63
C GLN A 114 -16.10 12.18 -1.40
N SER A 115 -15.67 11.01 -0.93
CA SER A 115 -16.29 10.35 0.22
C SER A 115 -15.37 10.08 1.41
N LEU A 116 -14.18 10.70 1.46
CA LEU A 116 -13.26 10.51 2.59
C LEU A 116 -13.69 11.33 3.81
N HIS A 117 -14.70 10.81 4.50
CA HIS A 117 -15.07 11.27 5.82
C HIS A 117 -14.31 10.49 6.88
N ALA A 118 -13.84 11.20 7.91
CA ALA A 118 -13.27 10.57 9.10
C ALA A 118 -14.20 9.47 9.64
N SER A 119 -13.59 8.36 10.06
CA SER A 119 -14.23 7.28 10.80
C SER A 119 -13.72 7.31 12.24
N GLU A 120 -14.38 6.54 13.12
CA GLU A 120 -13.94 6.39 14.51
C GLU A 120 -12.53 5.79 14.61
N PHE A 121 -12.21 4.84 13.71
CA PHE A 121 -10.92 4.14 13.70
C PHE A 121 -9.85 4.84 12.86
N VAL A 122 -10.25 5.70 11.92
CA VAL A 122 -9.33 6.40 11.02
C VAL A 122 -9.82 7.83 10.81
N SER A 123 -9.14 8.77 11.45
CA SER A 123 -9.33 10.20 11.23
C SER A 123 -8.34 10.71 10.18
N LEU A 124 -8.78 11.65 9.34
CA LEU A 124 -7.90 12.34 8.41
C LEU A 124 -7.75 13.82 8.81
N SER A 125 -6.53 14.33 8.79
CA SER A 125 -6.28 15.78 8.91
C SER A 125 -6.60 16.50 7.60
N GLU A 126 -6.78 17.82 7.64
CA GLU A 126 -6.97 18.62 6.42
C GLU A 126 -5.78 18.47 5.45
N GLY A 127 -4.57 18.37 5.98
CA GLY A 127 -3.35 18.12 5.19
C GLY A 127 -3.38 16.77 4.48
N GLU A 128 -3.85 15.72 5.15
CA GLU A 128 -4.00 14.37 4.58
C GLU A 128 -5.07 14.35 3.49
N VAL A 129 -6.25 14.95 3.72
CA VAL A 129 -7.31 15.06 2.70
C VAL A 129 -6.82 15.82 1.48
N SER A 130 -6.12 16.95 1.69
CA SER A 130 -5.50 17.74 0.62
C SER A 130 -4.46 16.93 -0.16
N ALA A 131 -3.61 16.15 0.54
CA ALA A 131 -2.63 15.29 -0.11
C ALA A 131 -3.28 14.22 -1.00
N ILE A 132 -4.38 13.60 -0.57
CA ILE A 132 -5.13 12.65 -1.40
C ILE A 132 -5.65 13.33 -2.67
N GLN A 133 -6.24 14.52 -2.55
CA GLN A 133 -6.72 15.29 -3.70
C GLN A 133 -5.58 15.64 -4.65
N LYS A 134 -4.44 16.10 -4.14
CA LYS A 134 -3.24 16.42 -4.93
C LYS A 134 -2.68 15.19 -5.64
N MET A 135 -2.65 14.03 -4.99
CA MET A 135 -2.22 12.78 -5.60
C MET A 135 -3.14 12.33 -6.74
N ALA A 136 -4.45 12.52 -6.59
CA ALA A 136 -5.41 12.28 -7.68
C ALA A 136 -5.22 13.28 -8.84
N GLU A 137 -4.95 14.57 -8.57
CA GLU A 137 -4.65 15.57 -9.60
C GLU A 137 -3.40 15.22 -10.42
N PHE A 138 -2.36 14.72 -9.75
CA PHE A 138 -1.12 14.31 -10.40
C PHE A 138 -1.37 13.23 -11.45
N ALA A 139 -2.23 12.27 -11.15
CA ALA A 139 -2.51 11.19 -12.08
C ALA A 139 -3.04 11.71 -13.44
N VAL A 140 -3.87 12.76 -13.47
CA VAL A 140 -4.62 13.23 -14.67
C VAL A 140 -3.74 13.97 -15.69
N ASN A 141 -2.60 14.54 -15.29
CA ASN A 141 -1.86 15.52 -16.10
C ASN A 141 -0.67 14.93 -16.89
N THR A 142 -0.91 14.00 -17.82
CA THR A 142 0.15 13.45 -18.67
C THR A 142 0.31 14.23 -19.99
N SER A 143 1.53 14.67 -20.31
CA SER A 143 1.84 15.39 -21.55
C SER A 143 2.91 14.69 -22.37
N THR A 144 2.80 14.75 -23.69
CA THR A 144 3.84 14.33 -24.63
C THR A 144 4.90 15.42 -24.83
N GLY A 145 6.19 15.07 -24.94
CA GLY A 145 7.18 16.02 -25.44
C GLY A 145 8.65 15.74 -25.13
N ARG A 146 9.52 16.60 -25.68
CA ARG A 146 11.00 16.57 -25.56
C ARG A 146 11.53 16.85 -24.14
N PHE A 147 10.66 17.31 -23.24
CA PHE A 147 10.98 17.66 -21.84
C PHE A 147 10.49 16.61 -20.82
N ARG A 148 10.17 15.39 -21.27
CA ARG A 148 9.61 14.32 -20.42
C ARG A 148 10.42 14.03 -19.16
N SER A 149 11.75 13.94 -19.25
CA SER A 149 12.60 13.66 -18.08
C SER A 149 12.50 14.76 -17.02
N ARG A 150 12.62 16.03 -17.40
CA ARG A 150 12.47 17.17 -16.47
C ARG A 150 11.08 17.23 -15.86
N ARG A 151 10.04 16.93 -16.65
CA ARG A 151 8.67 16.90 -16.15
C ARG A 151 8.44 15.76 -15.16
N ILE A 152 9.00 14.58 -15.39
CA ILE A 152 8.99 13.48 -14.41
C ILE A 152 9.65 13.91 -13.11
N LEU A 153 10.80 14.58 -13.17
CA LEU A 153 11.46 15.06 -11.96
C LEU A 153 10.63 16.09 -11.20
N HIS A 154 10.05 17.05 -11.90
CA HIS A 154 9.15 18.03 -11.29
C HIS A 154 7.92 17.35 -10.69
N TYR A 155 7.34 16.40 -11.41
CA TYR A 155 6.20 15.61 -10.95
C TYR A 155 6.50 14.83 -9.66
N MET A 156 7.65 14.14 -9.62
CA MET A 156 8.10 13.44 -8.41
C MET A 156 8.36 14.41 -7.26
N LYS A 157 9.00 15.57 -7.52
CA LYS A 157 9.25 16.58 -6.48
C LYS A 157 7.98 17.17 -5.89
N ASP A 158 7.01 17.49 -6.73
CA ASP A 158 5.76 18.10 -6.29
C ASP A 158 4.89 17.09 -5.53
N ALA A 159 4.92 15.81 -5.95
CA ALA A 159 4.18 14.74 -5.30
C ALA A 159 4.83 14.23 -3.99
N ASP A 160 6.15 14.38 -3.83
CA ASP A 160 6.90 13.83 -2.70
C ASP A 160 6.34 14.14 -1.31
N PRO A 161 6.06 15.41 -0.93
CA PRO A 161 5.51 15.70 0.39
C PRO A 161 4.15 15.04 0.62
N HIS A 162 3.34 14.91 -0.43
CA HIS A 162 2.02 14.28 -0.36
C HIS A 162 2.14 12.77 -0.26
N LEU A 163 2.97 12.14 -1.10
CA LEU A 163 3.20 10.70 -1.03
C LEU A 163 3.70 10.28 0.35
N ARG A 164 4.68 11.00 0.90
CA ARG A 164 5.22 10.74 2.25
C ARG A 164 4.15 10.84 3.34
N LEU A 165 3.31 11.88 3.28
CA LEU A 165 2.22 12.05 4.23
C LEU A 165 1.21 10.89 4.14
N LEU A 166 0.88 10.43 2.93
CA LEU A 166 -0.05 9.31 2.74
C LEU A 166 0.55 7.96 3.15
N THR A 167 1.83 7.71 2.86
CA THR A 167 2.51 6.48 3.29
C THR A 167 2.64 6.43 4.80
N GLU A 168 3.02 7.52 5.45
CA GLU A 168 3.10 7.62 6.91
C GLU A 168 1.72 7.38 7.54
N LYS A 169 0.69 8.01 6.99
CA LYS A 169 -0.68 7.82 7.47
C LYS A 169 -1.16 6.39 7.30
N LEU A 170 -0.93 5.78 6.13
CA LEU A 170 -1.33 4.40 5.89
C LEU A 170 -0.55 3.44 6.80
N GLY A 171 0.75 3.66 6.98
CA GLY A 171 1.59 2.90 7.91
C GLY A 171 1.04 2.96 9.33
N PHE A 172 0.75 4.16 9.83
CA PHE A 172 0.14 4.37 11.15
C PHE A 172 -1.21 3.63 11.29
N VAL A 173 -2.09 3.75 10.30
CA VAL A 173 -3.41 3.10 10.32
C VAL A 173 -3.28 1.57 10.34
N LEU A 174 -2.34 1.02 9.58
CA LEU A 174 -2.10 -0.41 9.54
C LEU A 174 -1.45 -0.94 10.82
N GLU A 175 -0.38 -0.31 11.29
CA GLU A 175 0.35 -0.77 12.47
C GLU A 175 -0.36 -0.42 13.77
N GLN A 176 -0.72 0.84 13.98
CA GLN A 176 -1.20 1.28 15.28
C GLN A 176 -2.69 0.94 15.46
N ASN A 177 -3.49 1.11 14.41
CA ASN A 177 -4.94 0.93 14.54
C ASN A 177 -5.35 -0.51 14.21
N LEU A 178 -4.95 -1.06 13.07
CA LEU A 178 -5.39 -2.41 12.66
C LEU A 178 -4.71 -3.52 13.49
N LEU A 179 -3.39 -3.45 13.74
CA LEU A 179 -2.75 -4.42 14.64
C LEU A 179 -3.12 -4.21 16.10
N GLY A 180 -3.34 -2.97 16.54
CA GLY A 180 -3.86 -2.72 17.89
C GLY A 180 -5.20 -3.42 18.15
N LEU A 181 -6.09 -3.47 17.15
CA LEU A 181 -7.33 -4.26 17.23
C LEU A 181 -7.07 -5.77 17.29
N LEU A 182 -6.09 -6.27 16.53
CA LEU A 182 -5.70 -7.67 16.55
C LEU A 182 -5.11 -8.08 17.91
N GLU A 183 -4.32 -7.20 18.55
CA GLU A 183 -3.77 -7.43 19.89
C GLU A 183 -4.88 -7.52 20.94
N ILE A 184 -5.87 -6.62 20.89
CA ILE A 184 -7.05 -6.69 21.77
C ILE A 184 -7.77 -8.03 21.59
N GLN A 185 -7.96 -8.49 20.36
CA GLN A 185 -8.59 -9.79 20.08
C GLN A 185 -7.78 -10.97 20.66
N GLN A 186 -6.45 -10.95 20.53
CA GLN A 186 -5.59 -11.99 21.09
C GLN A 186 -5.74 -12.09 22.61
N GLU A 187 -5.81 -10.95 23.31
CA GLU A 187 -6.02 -10.92 24.77
C GLU A 187 -7.41 -11.46 25.17
N GLU A 188 -8.44 -11.14 24.39
CA GLU A 188 -9.78 -11.69 24.60
C GLU A 188 -9.82 -13.20 24.41
N TRP A 189 -9.19 -13.71 23.35
CA TRP A 189 -9.07 -15.15 23.10
C TRP A 189 -8.31 -15.84 24.22
N TYR A 190 -7.15 -15.31 24.62
CA TYR A 190 -6.37 -15.84 25.72
C TYR A 190 -7.20 -15.93 26.99
N THR A 191 -7.86 -14.84 27.39
CA THR A 191 -8.71 -14.79 28.59
C THR A 191 -9.83 -15.85 28.55
N HIS A 192 -10.52 -15.95 27.41
CA HIS A 192 -11.60 -16.92 27.24
C HIS A 192 -11.10 -18.37 27.34
N TYR A 193 -10.14 -18.76 26.50
CA TYR A 193 -9.67 -20.15 26.45
C TYR A 193 -8.92 -20.53 27.72
N LYS A 194 -8.16 -19.60 28.33
CA LYS A 194 -7.54 -19.83 29.63
C LYS A 194 -8.59 -20.17 30.69
N THR A 195 -9.71 -19.46 30.72
CA THR A 195 -10.82 -19.74 31.63
C THR A 195 -11.39 -21.15 31.41
N GLN A 196 -11.50 -21.61 30.16
CA GLN A 196 -11.93 -22.99 29.87
C GLN A 196 -10.91 -24.02 30.39
N THR A 197 -9.61 -23.80 30.23
CA THR A 197 -8.60 -24.78 30.67
C THR A 197 -8.60 -25.03 32.18
N ILE A 198 -8.99 -24.02 32.98
CA ILE A 198 -9.05 -24.14 34.45
C ILE A 198 -10.45 -24.51 34.97
N ASN A 199 -11.45 -24.59 34.09
CA ASN A 199 -12.81 -24.96 34.47
C ASN A 199 -12.86 -26.41 34.97
N SER A 200 -13.31 -26.62 36.21
CA SER A 200 -13.43 -27.96 36.82
C SER A 200 -14.60 -28.78 36.26
N GLY A 201 -15.57 -28.13 35.59
CA GLY A 201 -16.69 -28.78 34.92
C GLY A 201 -16.35 -29.37 33.56
N LEU A 202 -15.19 -29.04 32.97
CA LEU A 202 -14.75 -29.58 31.69
C LEU A 202 -13.83 -30.79 31.86
N ASN A 203 -14.00 -31.77 30.98
CA ASN A 203 -13.16 -32.95 30.90
C ASN A 203 -11.83 -32.66 30.16
N ALA A 204 -10.92 -33.63 30.15
CA ALA A 204 -9.58 -33.46 29.56
C ALA A 204 -9.62 -33.14 28.06
N MET A 205 -10.51 -33.78 27.30
CA MET A 205 -10.66 -33.58 25.86
C MET A 205 -11.15 -32.16 25.54
N GLU A 206 -12.13 -31.65 26.30
CA GLU A 206 -12.63 -30.28 26.13
C GLU A 206 -11.56 -29.23 26.41
N LYS A 207 -10.70 -29.48 27.41
CA LYS A 207 -9.57 -28.61 27.73
C LYS A 207 -8.50 -28.65 26.64
N GLU A 208 -8.20 -29.83 26.12
CA GLU A 208 -7.28 -30.03 25.00
C GLU A 208 -7.77 -29.24 23.77
N TRP A 209 -9.06 -29.36 23.41
CA TRP A 209 -9.64 -28.60 22.30
C TRP A 209 -9.58 -27.08 22.53
N ALA A 210 -9.86 -26.61 23.73
CA ALA A 210 -9.74 -25.18 24.07
C ALA A 210 -8.29 -24.69 23.92
N THR A 211 -7.31 -25.48 24.35
CA THR A 211 -5.88 -25.18 24.19
C THR A 211 -5.46 -25.17 22.72
N GLU A 212 -5.81 -26.20 21.95
CA GLU A 212 -5.51 -26.28 20.52
C GLU A 212 -6.12 -25.09 19.77
N LYS A 213 -7.39 -24.76 20.06
CA LYS A 213 -8.06 -23.66 19.38
C LYS A 213 -7.43 -22.30 19.67
N HIS A 214 -6.98 -22.07 20.91
CA HIS A 214 -6.25 -20.86 21.25
C HIS A 214 -4.94 -20.73 20.44
N TYR A 215 -4.12 -21.78 20.40
CA TYR A 215 -2.86 -21.73 19.67
C TYR A 215 -3.05 -21.56 18.16
N GLN A 216 -4.08 -22.17 17.57
CA GLN A 216 -4.44 -21.93 16.18
C GLN A 216 -4.72 -20.44 15.91
N LEU A 217 -5.51 -19.80 16.77
CA LEU A 217 -5.85 -18.38 16.62
C LEU A 217 -4.62 -17.47 16.79
N VAL A 218 -3.70 -17.82 17.69
CA VAL A 218 -2.42 -17.11 17.87
C VAL A 218 -1.54 -17.24 16.62
N GLU A 219 -1.46 -18.43 16.03
CA GLU A 219 -0.70 -18.65 14.79
C GLU A 219 -1.30 -17.85 13.62
N ASP A 220 -2.62 -17.86 13.46
CA ASP A 220 -3.31 -17.10 12.41
C ASP A 220 -3.10 -15.59 12.58
N ALA A 221 -3.18 -15.09 13.83
CA ALA A 221 -2.91 -13.69 14.13
C ALA A 221 -1.45 -13.29 13.85
N GLU A 222 -0.49 -14.17 14.14
CA GLU A 222 0.91 -13.91 13.83
C GLU A 222 1.15 -13.79 12.32
N LYS A 223 0.50 -14.65 11.51
CA LYS A 223 0.55 -14.53 10.04
C LYS A 223 0.02 -13.18 9.57
N ILE A 224 -1.12 -12.73 10.12
CA ILE A 224 -1.68 -11.40 9.82
C ILE A 224 -0.68 -10.30 10.21
N ARG A 225 -0.11 -10.36 11.41
CA ARG A 225 0.87 -9.39 11.91
C ARG A 225 2.07 -9.27 10.97
N LEU A 226 2.66 -10.40 10.58
CA LEU A 226 3.81 -10.43 9.68
C LEU A 226 3.48 -9.81 8.31
N LYS A 227 2.29 -10.07 7.76
CA LYS A 227 1.83 -9.46 6.50
C LYS A 227 1.72 -7.94 6.63
N VAL A 228 1.09 -7.45 7.69
CA VAL A 228 0.91 -6.02 7.92
C VAL A 228 2.25 -5.32 8.10
N VAL A 229 3.13 -5.84 8.96
CA VAL A 229 4.48 -5.27 9.19
C VAL A 229 5.30 -5.24 7.90
N SER A 230 5.24 -6.31 7.11
CA SER A 230 5.92 -6.37 5.81
C SER A 230 5.39 -5.32 4.84
N LEU A 231 4.07 -5.08 4.82
CA LEU A 231 3.46 -4.04 4.00
C LEU A 231 3.88 -2.63 4.45
N VAL A 232 3.94 -2.37 5.76
CA VAL A 232 4.39 -1.06 6.25
C VAL A 232 5.87 -0.82 5.94
N ALA A 233 6.72 -1.83 6.10
CA ALA A 233 8.12 -1.74 5.66
C ALA A 233 8.25 -1.44 4.16
N MET A 234 7.37 -2.01 3.31
CA MET A 234 7.32 -1.67 1.89
C MET A 234 6.87 -0.21 1.65
N LEU A 235 5.88 0.30 2.39
CA LEU A 235 5.44 1.69 2.29
C LEU A 235 6.56 2.67 2.67
N ASP A 236 7.27 2.40 3.75
CA ASP A 236 8.40 3.21 4.22
C ASP A 236 9.53 3.23 3.19
N LEU A 237 9.88 2.07 2.63
CA LEU A 237 10.88 2.00 1.57
C LEU A 237 10.41 2.80 0.34
N ILE A 238 9.17 2.61 -0.12
CA ILE A 238 8.63 3.37 -1.25
C ILE A 238 8.75 4.88 -1.00
N ALA A 239 8.39 5.34 0.19
CA ALA A 239 8.42 6.76 0.57
C ALA A 239 9.86 7.31 0.63
N GLU A 240 10.77 6.62 1.32
CA GLU A 240 12.17 7.03 1.48
C GLU A 240 12.87 7.12 0.12
N LYS A 241 12.68 6.10 -0.71
CA LYS A 241 13.37 6.00 -2.00
C LYS A 241 12.80 6.97 -3.03
N HIS A 242 11.49 7.19 -3.00
CA HIS A 242 10.87 8.26 -3.76
C HIS A 242 11.46 9.63 -3.38
N HIS A 243 11.55 9.93 -2.09
CA HIS A 243 12.13 11.16 -1.58
C HIS A 243 13.59 11.35 -2.02
N SER A 244 14.40 10.30 -1.87
CA SER A 244 15.80 10.31 -2.32
C SER A 244 15.90 10.66 -3.80
N LEU A 245 15.08 10.06 -4.67
CA LEU A 245 15.05 10.40 -6.09
C LEU A 245 14.59 11.85 -6.32
N ALA A 246 13.51 12.28 -5.67
CA ALA A 246 12.98 13.63 -5.82
C ALA A 246 14.01 14.71 -5.45
N VAL A 247 14.79 14.52 -4.38
CA VAL A 247 15.79 15.47 -3.90
C VAL A 247 17.09 15.42 -4.70
N THR A 248 17.55 14.23 -5.07
CA THR A 248 18.89 14.04 -5.67
C THR A 248 18.91 14.17 -7.19
N ALA A 249 17.77 13.98 -7.88
CA ALA A 249 17.73 13.86 -9.33
C ALA A 249 18.23 15.08 -10.12
N GLU A 250 18.20 16.29 -9.55
CA GLU A 250 18.77 17.48 -10.21
C GLU A 250 20.30 17.57 -10.07
N LYS A 251 20.85 16.92 -9.04
CA LYS A 251 22.30 16.94 -8.72
C LYS A 251 23.04 15.79 -9.39
N ILE A 252 22.35 14.69 -9.66
CA ILE A 252 22.93 13.49 -10.26
C ILE A 252 22.72 13.50 -11.78
N GLY A 253 23.79 13.27 -12.55
CA GLY A 253 23.68 13.13 -14.00
C GLY A 253 22.72 12.01 -14.41
N SER A 254 22.25 12.03 -15.66
CA SER A 254 21.20 11.10 -16.14
C SER A 254 21.54 9.61 -15.98
N GLU A 255 22.81 9.23 -15.97
CA GLU A 255 23.26 7.86 -15.74
C GLU A 255 23.14 7.44 -14.27
N ASN A 256 23.52 8.32 -13.34
CA ASN A 256 23.37 8.06 -11.91
C ASN A 256 21.91 7.98 -11.51
N PHE A 257 21.06 8.88 -12.02
CA PHE A 257 19.61 8.78 -11.81
C PHE A 257 19.08 7.41 -12.25
N ARG A 258 19.48 6.96 -13.45
CA ARG A 258 19.10 5.66 -14.00
C ARG A 258 19.51 4.48 -13.09
N ASN A 259 20.76 4.49 -12.65
CA ASN A 259 21.31 3.41 -11.82
C ASN A 259 20.67 3.38 -10.43
N THR A 260 20.45 4.56 -9.82
CA THR A 260 19.71 4.67 -8.56
C THR A 260 18.30 4.11 -8.73
N THR A 261 17.53 4.56 -9.72
CA THR A 261 16.16 4.06 -9.92
C THR A 261 16.10 2.55 -10.17
N ALA A 262 17.08 1.97 -10.88
CA ALA A 262 17.16 0.53 -11.10
C ALA A 262 17.44 -0.25 -9.81
N ALA A 263 18.42 0.19 -9.01
CA ALA A 263 18.72 -0.45 -7.72
C ALA A 263 17.51 -0.45 -6.78
N LEU A 264 16.73 0.63 -6.76
CA LEU A 264 15.50 0.73 -5.97
C LEU A 264 14.41 -0.23 -6.43
N SER A 265 14.30 -0.43 -7.74
CA SER A 265 13.37 -1.43 -8.30
C SER A 265 13.77 -2.84 -7.87
N ASP A 266 15.05 -3.13 -7.68
CA ASP A 266 15.52 -4.44 -7.22
C ASP A 266 15.32 -4.62 -5.71
N GLU A 267 15.60 -3.60 -4.89
CA GLU A 267 15.30 -3.61 -3.45
C GLU A 267 13.79 -3.86 -3.17
N LEU A 268 12.89 -3.27 -3.97
CA LEU A 268 11.45 -3.51 -3.86
C LEU A 268 11.07 -4.96 -4.20
N LYS A 269 11.73 -5.57 -5.19
CA LYS A 269 11.48 -6.98 -5.54
C LYS A 269 11.91 -7.92 -4.42
N ASP A 270 13.03 -7.65 -3.78
CA ASP A 270 13.51 -8.47 -2.67
C ASP A 270 12.49 -8.45 -1.51
N LEU A 271 11.90 -7.29 -1.21
CA LEU A 271 10.80 -7.21 -0.23
C LEU A 271 9.54 -7.97 -0.69
N TYR A 272 9.22 -8.01 -1.98
CA TYR A 272 8.09 -8.82 -2.48
C TYR A 272 8.31 -10.30 -2.24
N VAL A 273 9.53 -10.78 -2.41
CA VAL A 273 9.86 -12.18 -2.13
C VAL A 273 9.61 -12.50 -0.65
N VAL A 274 10.02 -11.61 0.26
CA VAL A 274 9.75 -11.76 1.70
C VAL A 274 8.24 -11.77 1.98
N PHE A 275 7.49 -10.85 1.38
CA PHE A 275 6.03 -10.80 1.58
C PHE A 275 5.32 -12.05 1.06
N GLU A 276 5.70 -12.57 -0.11
CA GLU A 276 5.10 -13.78 -0.67
C GLU A 276 5.45 -15.03 0.13
N GLN A 277 6.66 -15.12 0.71
CA GLN A 277 7.04 -16.21 1.62
C GLN A 277 6.17 -16.26 2.89
N VAL A 278 5.63 -15.13 3.33
CA VAL A 278 4.69 -15.05 4.47
C VAL A 278 3.24 -15.40 4.05
N ASN A 279 2.95 -15.44 2.74
CA ASN A 279 1.61 -15.78 2.23
C ASN A 279 1.41 -17.24 1.85
N GLU A 280 2.49 -18.01 1.69
CA GLU A 280 2.45 -19.47 1.45
C GLU A 280 2.19 -20.25 2.74
#